data_AF-A0A124IUQ7-F1
#
_entry.id   AF-A0A124IUQ7-F1
#
_cell.length_a   1.000
_cell.length_b   1.000
_cell.length_c   1.000
_cell.angle_alpha   90.00
_cell.angle_beta   90.00
_cell.angle_gamma   90.00
#
_symmetry.space_group_name_H-M   'P 1'
#
loop_
_entity.id
_entity.type
_entity.pdbx_description
1 polymer ?
#
loop_
_entity_poly.entity_id
_entity_poly.type
_entity_poly.pdbx_seq_one_letter_code
_entity_poly.pdbx_strand_id
1 'polypeptide(L)'
;MSTCDEVYWDLRSIIEVVCGPLSMLRRVKGITAIDDVAVHVDDVDKVPEDIGVFKVGVVGFSNRAIYVGGLPHISLEDYVASIPLNREEYTRLLSNFNLGNLNIPLTLRLAEEAGTLKEVDRLLRAYGINPQPE
;
A
#
# COMPACT_ATOMS: atom_id res chain seq x y z
N MET A 1 -8.88 16.53 -11.11
CA MET A 1 -8.46 15.23 -10.55
C MET A 1 -8.36 15.45 -9.07
N SER A 2 -9.16 14.71 -8.32
CA SER A 2 -9.12 14.74 -6.86
C SER A 2 -7.74 14.28 -6.37
N THR A 3 -7.23 14.90 -5.31
CA THR A 3 -5.98 14.48 -4.67
C THR A 3 -6.25 13.46 -3.56
N CYS A 4 -5.22 12.73 -3.12
CA CYS A 4 -5.40 11.81 -1.99
C CYS A 4 -5.83 12.54 -0.70
N ASP A 5 -5.45 13.80 -0.53
CA ASP A 5 -5.79 14.62 0.62
C ASP A 5 -7.31 14.86 0.69
N GLU A 6 -7.88 15.35 -0.41
CA GLU A 6 -9.33 15.57 -0.55
C GLU A 6 -10.12 14.29 -0.29
N VAL A 7 -9.75 13.19 -0.97
CA VAL A 7 -10.44 11.90 -0.85
C VAL A 7 -10.27 11.30 0.56
N TYR A 8 -9.10 11.45 1.18
CA TYR A 8 -8.85 10.96 2.54
C TYR A 8 -9.80 11.61 3.55
N TRP A 9 -9.95 12.94 3.53
CA TRP A 9 -10.82 13.63 4.48
C TRP A 9 -12.29 13.29 4.28
N ASP A 10 -12.71 13.12 3.03
CA ASP A 10 -14.09 12.75 2.69
C ASP A 10 -14.43 11.33 3.16
N LEU A 11 -13.52 10.37 2.95
CA LEU A 11 -13.79 8.95 3.18
C LEU A 11 -13.45 8.45 4.60
N ARG A 12 -12.56 9.10 5.35
CA ARG A 12 -12.07 8.59 6.64
C ARG A 12 -13.12 8.40 7.73
N SER A 13 -14.29 9.01 7.58
CA SER A 13 -15.42 8.86 8.51
C SER A 13 -16.34 7.68 8.15
N ILE A 14 -16.14 7.09 6.97
CA ILE A 14 -17.00 6.09 6.35
C ILE A 14 -16.29 4.74 6.27
N ILE A 15 -15.01 4.75 5.90
CA ILE A 15 -14.18 3.56 5.71
C ILE A 15 -12.77 3.77 6.24
N GLU A 16 -12.05 2.66 6.37
CA GLU A 16 -10.62 2.68 6.60
C GLU A 16 -9.87 3.10 5.31
N VAL A 17 -9.19 4.25 5.38
CA VAL A 17 -8.52 4.85 4.22
C VAL A 17 -7.24 5.59 4.64
N VAL A 18 -6.22 5.50 3.81
CA VAL A 18 -4.99 6.31 3.87
C VAL A 18 -4.56 6.69 2.45
N CYS A 19 -3.59 7.59 2.28
CA CYS A 19 -3.01 7.84 0.96
C CYS A 19 -2.19 6.63 0.48
N GLY A 20 -2.34 6.25 -0.79
CA GLY A 20 -1.69 5.08 -1.38
C GLY A 20 -0.20 5.29 -1.74
N PRO A 21 0.46 4.27 -2.31
CA PRO A 21 1.87 4.33 -2.68
C PRO A 21 2.18 5.37 -3.77
N LEU A 22 1.29 5.64 -4.73
CA LEU A 22 1.55 6.67 -5.76
C LEU A 22 1.52 8.06 -5.14
N SER A 23 0.52 8.34 -4.30
CA SER A 23 0.40 9.59 -3.54
C SER A 23 1.61 9.81 -2.63
N MET A 24 2.04 8.75 -1.94
CA MET A 24 3.25 8.79 -1.12
C MET A 24 4.48 9.16 -1.97
N LEU A 25 4.68 8.50 -3.11
CA LEU A 25 5.83 8.79 -3.97
C LEU A 25 5.78 10.19 -4.57
N ARG A 26 4.60 10.68 -4.97
CA ARG A 26 4.43 12.08 -5.39
C ARG A 26 4.85 13.03 -4.28
N ARG A 27 4.43 12.77 -3.03
CA ARG A 27 4.75 13.61 -1.87
C ARG A 27 6.24 13.58 -1.50
N VAL A 28 6.86 12.40 -1.51
CA VAL A 28 8.26 12.22 -1.08
C VAL A 28 9.26 12.56 -2.18
N LYS A 29 8.97 12.23 -3.43
CA LYS A 29 9.90 12.34 -4.55
C LYS A 29 9.52 13.41 -5.58
N GLY A 30 8.35 14.04 -5.46
CA GLY A 30 7.89 15.06 -6.41
C GLY A 30 7.63 14.51 -7.82
N ILE A 31 7.36 13.21 -7.96
CA ILE A 31 7.10 12.61 -9.27
C ILE A 31 5.75 13.05 -9.82
N THR A 32 5.63 13.14 -11.15
CA THR A 32 4.36 13.40 -11.83
C THR A 32 3.54 12.11 -11.92
N ALA A 33 3.03 11.66 -10.78
CA ALA A 33 2.11 10.52 -10.67
C ALA A 33 0.69 11.01 -10.33
N ILE A 34 -0.29 10.25 -10.77
CA ILE A 34 -1.69 10.40 -10.33
C ILE A 34 -1.79 9.86 -8.91
N ASP A 35 -2.49 10.58 -8.04
CA ASP A 35 -2.72 10.14 -6.67
C ASP A 35 -3.63 8.91 -6.61
N ASP A 36 -3.39 8.11 -5.59
CA ASP A 36 -4.20 6.99 -5.15
C ASP A 36 -4.53 7.05 -3.66
N VAL A 37 -5.56 6.31 -3.27
CA VAL A 37 -5.84 5.98 -1.87
C VAL A 37 -5.71 4.49 -1.65
N ALA A 38 -5.27 4.11 -0.46
CA ALA A 38 -5.27 2.73 0.00
C ALA A 38 -6.51 2.48 0.87
N VAL A 39 -7.32 1.51 0.45
CA VAL A 39 -8.56 1.09 1.14
C VAL A 39 -8.62 -0.43 1.22
N HIS A 40 -9.45 -0.95 2.12
CA HIS A 40 -9.72 -2.39 2.15
C HIS A 40 -10.33 -2.86 0.83
N VAL A 41 -10.02 -4.08 0.38
CA VAL A 41 -10.51 -4.65 -0.89
C VAL A 41 -12.03 -4.58 -1.07
N ASP A 42 -12.77 -4.71 0.02
CA ASP A 42 -14.24 -4.69 0.01
C ASP A 42 -14.84 -3.28 -0.05
N ASP A 43 -14.02 -2.24 0.13
CA ASP A 43 -14.45 -0.84 0.18
C ASP A 43 -14.12 -0.06 -1.10
N VAL A 44 -13.56 -0.72 -2.12
CA VAL A 44 -13.12 -0.09 -3.38
C VAL A 44 -14.25 0.71 -4.05
N ASP A 45 -15.47 0.19 -4.05
CA ASP A 45 -16.62 0.81 -4.71
C ASP A 45 -17.12 2.09 -4.02
N LYS A 46 -16.60 2.40 -2.82
CA LYS A 46 -16.91 3.65 -2.10
C LYS A 46 -15.98 4.80 -2.48
N VAL A 47 -14.94 4.51 -3.25
CA VAL A 47 -13.94 5.48 -3.69
C VAL A 47 -14.39 6.11 -5.02
N PRO A 48 -14.26 7.44 -5.21
CA PRO A 48 -14.59 8.08 -6.49
C PRO A 48 -13.88 7.44 -7.69
N GLU A 49 -14.54 7.35 -8.84
CA GLU A 49 -13.96 6.68 -10.02
C GLU A 49 -12.72 7.41 -10.60
N ASP A 50 -12.52 8.69 -10.27
CA ASP A 50 -11.42 9.52 -10.79
C ASP A 50 -10.11 9.42 -9.99
N ILE A 51 -10.11 8.72 -8.84
CA ILE A 51 -8.91 8.51 -8.02
C ILE A 51 -8.38 7.07 -8.17
N GLY A 52 -7.06 6.92 -8.15
CA GLY A 52 -6.45 5.59 -8.11
C GLY A 52 -6.79 4.86 -6.80
N VAL A 53 -6.93 3.54 -6.87
CA VAL A 53 -7.16 2.70 -5.68
C VAL A 53 -6.06 1.67 -5.55
N PHE A 54 -5.43 1.66 -4.38
CA PHE A 54 -4.58 0.57 -3.90
C PHE A 54 -5.39 -0.30 -2.94
N LYS A 55 -5.58 -1.55 -3.32
CA LYS A 55 -6.32 -2.55 -2.55
C LYS A 55 -5.48 -3.09 -1.41
N VAL A 56 -5.99 -3.03 -0.19
CA VAL A 56 -5.36 -3.61 1.01
C VAL A 56 -6.18 -4.82 1.44
N GLY A 57 -5.53 -5.97 1.63
CA GLY A 57 -6.21 -7.22 2.02
C GLY A 57 -6.38 -7.40 3.53
N VAL A 58 -5.80 -6.51 4.33
CA VAL A 58 -5.77 -6.59 5.80
C VAL A 58 -6.56 -5.44 6.39
N VAL A 59 -7.39 -5.71 7.38
CA VAL A 59 -8.09 -4.68 8.16
C VAL A 59 -7.18 -4.05 9.23
N GLY A 60 -7.46 -2.82 9.65
CA GLY A 60 -6.68 -2.12 10.66
C GLY A 60 -5.34 -1.57 10.14
N PHE A 61 -5.11 -1.56 8.82
CA PHE A 61 -3.88 -1.05 8.19
C PHE A 61 -3.67 0.46 8.43
N SER A 62 -4.73 1.23 8.62
CA SER A 62 -4.65 2.66 8.93
C SER A 62 -3.94 2.94 10.27
N ASN A 63 -4.03 2.01 11.22
CA ASN A 63 -3.31 2.11 12.51
C ASN A 63 -1.80 1.91 12.35
N ARG A 64 -1.35 1.33 11.23
CA ARG A 64 0.06 1.15 10.87
C ARG A 64 0.55 2.19 9.86
N ALA A 65 -0.27 3.19 9.54
CA ALA A 65 0.07 4.21 8.57
C ALA A 65 1.33 4.98 8.96
N ILE A 66 2.10 5.38 7.94
CA ILE A 66 3.22 6.30 8.09
C ILE A 66 2.76 7.72 7.76
N TYR A 67 3.26 8.72 8.48
CA TYR A 67 2.84 10.11 8.30
C TYR A 67 3.85 10.88 7.47
N VAL A 68 3.42 11.35 6.28
CA VAL A 68 4.26 12.14 5.37
C VAL A 68 3.56 13.47 5.08
N GLY A 69 4.20 14.57 5.46
CA GLY A 69 3.62 15.91 5.28
C GLY A 69 2.25 16.07 5.94
N GLY A 70 2.08 15.48 7.13
CA GLY A 70 0.86 15.57 7.94
C GLY A 70 -0.28 14.61 7.56
N LEU A 71 -0.14 13.81 6.50
CA LEU A 71 -1.15 12.85 6.05
C LEU A 71 -0.72 11.40 6.26
N PRO A 72 -1.65 10.50 6.63
CA PRO A 72 -1.37 9.08 6.73
C PRO A 72 -1.23 8.46 5.35
N HIS A 73 -0.21 7.62 5.18
CA HIS A 73 0.06 6.84 3.98
C HIS A 73 0.22 5.37 4.33
N ILE A 74 0.00 4.50 3.35
CA ILE A 74 0.18 3.07 3.53
C ILE A 74 1.62 2.74 3.98
N SER A 75 1.74 1.79 4.92
CA SER A 75 3.05 1.30 5.34
C SER A 75 3.72 0.49 4.21
N LEU A 76 5.05 0.33 4.29
CA LEU A 76 5.76 -0.49 3.32
C LEU A 76 5.36 -1.98 3.45
N GLU A 77 5.16 -2.47 4.66
CA GLU A 77 4.74 -3.84 4.94
C GLU A 77 3.34 -4.13 4.39
N ASP A 78 2.36 -3.24 4.60
CA ASP A 78 0.99 -3.39 4.08
C ASP A 78 0.97 -3.32 2.55
N TYR A 79 1.79 -2.42 1.98
CA TYR A 79 1.96 -2.28 0.54
C TYR A 79 2.55 -3.55 -0.09
N VAL A 80 3.62 -4.10 0.46
CA VAL A 80 4.22 -5.36 -0.03
C VAL A 80 3.28 -6.53 0.16
N ALA A 81 2.64 -6.67 1.33
CA ALA A 81 1.70 -7.74 1.62
C ALA A 81 0.49 -7.72 0.65
N SER A 82 0.03 -6.54 0.28
CA SER A 82 -1.15 -6.39 -0.58
C SER A 82 -0.83 -6.27 -2.07
N ILE A 83 0.44 -6.26 -2.47
CA ILE A 83 0.81 -6.10 -3.89
C ILE A 83 0.12 -7.07 -4.84
N PRO A 84 -0.11 -8.35 -4.50
CA PRO A 84 -0.72 -9.30 -5.42
C PRO A 84 -2.19 -9.01 -5.72
N LEU A 85 -2.85 -8.20 -4.88
CA LEU A 85 -4.22 -7.74 -5.07
C LEU A 85 -4.30 -6.59 -6.09
N ASN A 86 -3.16 -6.04 -6.49
CA ASN A 86 -3.08 -4.75 -7.17
C ASN A 86 -2.58 -4.86 -8.61
N ARG A 87 -2.71 -3.77 -9.37
CA ARG A 87 -2.23 -3.68 -10.75
C ARG A 87 -0.70 -3.78 -10.79
N GLU A 88 -0.16 -4.32 -11.89
CA GLU A 88 1.29 -4.51 -12.09
C GLU A 88 2.11 -3.21 -11.92
N GLU A 89 1.52 -2.06 -12.25
CA GLU A 89 2.14 -0.75 -12.03
C GLU A 89 2.60 -0.57 -10.58
N TYR A 90 1.78 -0.97 -9.61
CA TYR A 90 2.16 -0.91 -8.21
C TYR A 90 3.36 -1.79 -7.93
N THR A 91 3.46 -3.00 -8.47
CA THR A 91 4.66 -3.84 -8.30
C THR A 91 5.93 -3.14 -8.80
N ARG A 92 5.84 -2.37 -9.90
CA ARG A 92 6.99 -1.63 -10.44
C ARG A 92 7.45 -0.50 -9.51
N LEU A 93 6.55 0.06 -8.70
CA LEU A 93 6.89 1.08 -7.72
C LEU A 93 7.82 0.55 -6.61
N LEU A 94 7.90 -0.77 -6.38
CA LEU A 94 8.83 -1.35 -5.38
C LEU A 94 10.28 -0.93 -5.59
N SER A 95 10.69 -0.71 -6.85
CA SER A 95 12.01 -0.16 -7.20
C SER A 95 12.31 1.22 -6.58
N ASN A 96 11.28 1.94 -6.12
CA ASN A 96 11.41 3.23 -5.47
C ASN A 96 11.60 3.14 -3.95
N PHE A 97 11.43 1.96 -3.35
CA PHE A 97 11.49 1.75 -1.91
C PHE A 97 12.75 0.98 -1.52
N ASN A 98 13.31 1.30 -0.35
CA ASN A 98 14.39 0.52 0.23
C ASN A 98 13.80 -0.69 0.97
N LEU A 99 13.71 -1.82 0.27
CA LEU A 99 13.18 -3.06 0.84
C LEU A 99 14.11 -3.73 1.86
N GLY A 100 15.35 -3.25 2.03
CA GLY A 100 16.28 -3.76 3.05
C GLY A 100 15.84 -3.49 4.49
N ASN A 101 14.93 -2.53 4.70
CA ASN A 101 14.36 -2.21 6.01
C ASN A 101 13.00 -2.88 6.25
N LEU A 102 12.55 -3.73 5.33
CA LEU A 102 11.24 -4.38 5.43
C LEU A 102 11.21 -5.30 6.65
N ASN A 103 10.19 -5.14 7.50
CA ASN A 103 9.95 -6.10 8.57
C ASN A 103 9.37 -7.40 7.97
N ILE A 104 10.25 -8.35 7.64
CA ILE A 104 9.90 -9.60 6.97
C ILE A 104 8.86 -10.42 7.76
N PRO A 105 9.04 -10.70 9.07
CA PRO A 105 8.02 -11.43 9.83
C PRO A 105 6.64 -10.76 9.79
N LEU A 106 6.59 -9.44 9.93
CA LEU A 106 5.32 -8.70 9.87
C LEU A 106 4.71 -8.78 8.46
N THR A 107 5.50 -8.58 7.41
CA THR A 107 5.02 -8.61 6.03
C THR A 107 4.42 -9.97 5.67
N LEU A 108 5.09 -11.08 6.06
CA LEU A 108 4.58 -12.43 5.81
C LEU A 108 3.27 -12.69 6.56
N ARG A 109 3.16 -12.25 7.82
CA ARG A 109 1.92 -12.35 8.60
C ARG A 109 0.77 -11.58 7.94
N LEU A 110 1.02 -10.35 7.50
CA LEU A 110 0.03 -9.55 6.80
C LEU A 110 -0.37 -10.18 5.45
N ALA A 111 0.59 -10.77 4.73
CA ALA A 111 0.32 -11.47 3.49
C ALA A 111 -0.50 -12.76 3.70
N GLU A 112 -0.28 -13.47 4.81
CA GLU A 112 -1.14 -14.59 5.20
C GLU A 112 -2.57 -14.14 5.48
N GLU A 113 -2.73 -13.06 6.25
CA GLU A 113 -4.05 -12.48 6.56
C GLU A 113 -4.78 -11.99 5.30
N ALA A 114 -4.05 -11.39 4.36
CA ALA A 114 -4.56 -10.93 3.07
C ALA A 114 -4.81 -12.06 2.04
N GLY A 115 -4.40 -13.30 2.34
CA GLY A 115 -4.48 -14.42 1.39
C GLY A 115 -3.50 -14.32 0.20
N THR A 116 -2.41 -13.58 0.35
CA THR A 116 -1.41 -13.27 -0.68
C THR A 116 -0.02 -13.87 -0.40
N LEU A 117 0.11 -14.67 0.66
CA LEU A 117 1.40 -15.17 1.18
C LEU A 117 2.29 -15.80 0.11
N LYS A 118 1.75 -16.66 -0.75
CA LYS A 118 2.54 -17.40 -1.75
C LYS A 118 3.15 -16.47 -2.79
N GLU A 119 2.39 -15.49 -3.23
CA GLU A 119 2.80 -14.48 -4.19
C GLU A 119 3.80 -13.50 -3.57
N VAL A 120 3.61 -13.14 -2.30
CA VAL A 120 4.54 -12.28 -1.55
C VAL A 120 5.87 -12.99 -1.28
N ASP A 121 5.87 -14.27 -0.88
CA ASP A 121 7.11 -15.06 -0.73
C ASP A 121 7.89 -15.10 -2.05
N ARG A 122 7.20 -15.36 -3.17
CA ARG A 122 7.83 -15.34 -4.51
C ARG A 122 8.40 -13.97 -4.85
N LEU A 123 7.66 -12.89 -4.56
CA LEU A 123 8.10 -11.52 -4.80
C LEU A 123 9.36 -11.21 -4.01
N LEU A 124 9.38 -11.47 -2.70
CA LEU A 124 10.54 -11.20 -1.84
C LEU A 124 11.79 -11.92 -2.37
N ARG A 125 11.66 -13.20 -2.75
CA ARG A 125 12.76 -13.97 -3.36
C ARG A 125 13.24 -13.36 -4.67
N ALA A 126 12.33 -12.84 -5.51
CA ALA A 126 12.70 -12.18 -6.76
C ALA A 126 13.49 -10.88 -6.53
N TYR A 127 13.30 -10.23 -5.38
CA TYR A 127 14.09 -9.07 -4.93
C TYR A 127 15.34 -9.47 -4.12
N GLY A 128 15.68 -10.76 -4.06
CA GLY A 128 16.87 -11.25 -3.34
C GLY A 128 16.73 -11.24 -1.82
N ILE A 129 15.51 -11.08 -1.30
CA ILE A 129 15.22 -11.09 0.13
C ILE A 129 14.86 -12.52 0.52
N ASN A 130 15.58 -13.10 1.49
CA ASN A 130 15.25 -14.44 2.00
C ASN A 130 14.19 -14.34 3.11
N PRO A 131 12.96 -14.84 2.89
CA PRO A 131 11.88 -14.73 3.87
C PRO A 131 12.01 -15.71 5.05
N GLN A 132 12.90 -16.70 4.96
CA GLN A 132 13.24 -17.58 6.08
C GLN A 132 14.67 -17.30 6.52
N PRO A 133 14.91 -16.80 7.75
CA PRO A 133 16.26 -16.80 8.30
C PRO A 133 16.71 -18.26 8.48
N GLU A 134 17.98 -18.53 8.13
CA GLU A 134 18.67 -19.77 8.48
C GLU A 134 18.70 -19.99 10.00
#